data_AF-A0A537XM30-F1
#
_entry.id   AF-A0A537XM30-F1
#
_cell.length_a   1.000
_cell.length_b   1.000
_cell.length_c   1.000
_cell.angle_alpha   90.00
_cell.angle_beta   90.00
_cell.angle_gamma   90.00
#
_symmetry.space_group_name_H-M   'P 1'
#
loop_
_entity.id
_entity.type
_entity.pdbx_description
1 polymer ?
#
loop_
_entity_poly.entity_id
_entity_poly.type
_entity_poly.pdbx_seq_one_letter_code
_entity_poly.pdbx_strand_id
1 'polypeptide(L)'
;MATRKVTITLDEGQLDRIRALVESGTTPTVSGFVQHAVGVALDDVAGWGAMLAAALGDTGGELSAEERRWADETLGVKKRRKTSAA
;
A
#
# COMPACT_ATOMS: atom_id res chain seq x y z
N MET A 1 8.12 -17.45 -11.54
CA MET A 1 7.62 -17.09 -10.20
C MET A 1 6.87 -18.30 -9.64
N ALA A 2 7.13 -18.68 -8.39
CA ALA A 2 6.38 -19.76 -7.75
C ALA A 2 5.04 -19.23 -7.26
N THR A 3 3.93 -19.83 -7.68
CA THR A 3 2.59 -19.52 -7.16
C THR A 3 2.26 -20.45 -5.99
N ARG A 4 1.49 -19.95 -5.01
CA ARG A 4 0.95 -20.74 -3.89
C ARG A 4 -0.56 -20.61 -3.87
N LYS A 5 -1.26 -21.72 -3.63
CA LYS A 5 -2.72 -21.70 -3.43
C LYS A 5 -3.03 -21.14 -2.05
N VAL A 6 -4.06 -20.31 -1.98
CA VAL A 6 -4.58 -19.72 -0.75
C VAL A 6 -6.10 -19.92 -0.76
N THR A 7 -6.67 -20.30 0.38
CA THR A 7 -8.11 -20.31 0.58
C THR A 7 -8.53 -18.97 1.15
N ILE A 8 -9.52 -18.33 0.54
CA ILE A 8 -10.05 -17.03 0.96
C ILE A 8 -11.58 -17.10 1.05
N THR A 9 -12.15 -16.25 1.89
CA THR A 9 -13.60 -16.05 1.97
C THR A 9 -13.95 -14.76 1.23
N LEU A 10 -14.96 -14.82 0.36
CA LEU A 10 -15.53 -13.67 -0.34
C LEU A 10 -17.02 -13.60 -0.04
N ASP A 11 -17.59 -12.41 -0.16
CA ASP A 11 -19.04 -12.25 -0.14
C ASP A 11 -19.68 -13.01 -1.31
N GLU A 12 -20.85 -13.62 -1.08
CA GLU A 12 -21.54 -14.42 -2.09
C GLU A 12 -21.89 -13.58 -3.33
N GLY A 13 -22.37 -12.34 -3.13
CA GLY A 13 -22.67 -11.43 -4.22
C GLY A 13 -21.43 -10.93 -4.97
N GLN A 14 -20.25 -10.97 -4.37
CA GLN A 14 -18.99 -10.77 -5.10
C GLN A 14 -18.66 -11.97 -5.97
N LEU A 15 -18.79 -13.19 -5.44
CA LEU A 15 -18.52 -14.41 -6.21
C LEU A 15 -19.47 -14.53 -7.43
N ASP A 16 -20.74 -14.21 -7.26
CA ASP A 16 -21.73 -14.24 -8.35
C ASP A 16 -21.39 -13.24 -9.47
N ARG A 17 -20.97 -12.02 -9.11
CA ARG A 17 -20.50 -11.04 -10.09
C ARG A 17 -19.25 -11.50 -10.83
N ILE A 18 -18.30 -12.13 -10.14
CA ILE A 18 -17.09 -12.67 -10.78
C ILE A 18 -17.46 -13.79 -11.76
N ARG A 19 -18.41 -14.66 -11.40
CA ARG A 19 -18.89 -15.72 -12.29
C ARG A 19 -19.55 -15.15 -13.55
N ALA A 20 -20.40 -14.13 -13.41
CA ALA A 20 -21.00 -13.45 -14.56
C ALA A 20 -19.95 -12.88 -15.53
N LEU A 21 -18.84 -12.33 -15.01
CA LEU A 21 -17.71 -11.84 -15.83
C LEU A 21 -16.93 -12.96 -16.55
N VAL A 22 -16.88 -14.14 -15.95
CA VAL A 22 -16.29 -15.33 -16.59
C VAL A 22 -17.21 -15.81 -17.71
N GLU A 23 -18.52 -15.88 -17.44
CA GLU A 23 -19.53 -16.29 -18.42
C GLU A 23 -19.61 -15.34 -19.61
N SER A 24 -19.42 -14.03 -19.38
CA SER A 24 -19.34 -13.03 -20.46
C SER A 24 -18.03 -13.07 -21.24
N GLY A 25 -17.07 -13.92 -20.86
CA GLY A 25 -15.76 -14.03 -21.49
C GLY A 25 -14.82 -12.85 -21.20
N THR A 26 -15.17 -11.97 -20.26
CA THR A 26 -14.35 -10.80 -19.88
C THR A 26 -13.11 -11.21 -19.09
N THR A 27 -13.18 -12.33 -18.38
CA THR A 27 -12.03 -12.96 -17.71
C THR A 27 -12.02 -14.48 -17.92
N PRO A 28 -10.86 -15.13 -18.08
CA PRO A 28 -10.82 -16.56 -18.38
C PRO A 28 -11.29 -17.45 -17.21
N THR A 29 -11.06 -17.02 -15.96
CA THR A 29 -11.40 -17.80 -14.75
C THR A 29 -11.60 -16.90 -13.52
N VAL A 30 -12.29 -17.42 -12.51
CA VAL A 30 -12.40 -16.79 -11.18
C VAL A 30 -11.02 -16.53 -10.57
N SER A 31 -10.13 -17.53 -10.58
CA SER A 31 -8.77 -17.37 -10.05
C SER A 31 -7.97 -16.30 -10.79
N GLY A 32 -8.13 -16.20 -12.11
CA GLY A 32 -7.49 -15.16 -12.92
C GLY A 32 -8.00 -13.76 -12.57
N PHE A 33 -9.32 -13.62 -12.35
CA PHE A 33 -9.90 -12.36 -11.86
C PHE A 33 -9.30 -11.96 -10.50
N VAL A 34 -9.27 -12.89 -9.55
CA VAL A 34 -8.74 -12.62 -8.20
C VAL A 34 -7.25 -12.26 -8.24
N GLN A 35 -6.45 -12.97 -9.05
CA GLN A 35 -5.02 -12.64 -9.23
C GLN A 35 -4.81 -11.24 -9.80
N HIS A 36 -5.61 -10.85 -10.81
CA HIS A 36 -5.54 -9.51 -11.37
C HIS A 36 -5.93 -8.44 -10.34
N ALA A 37 -7.02 -8.64 -9.60
CA ALA A 37 -7.47 -7.72 -8.56
C ALA A 37 -6.43 -7.56 -7.44
N VAL A 38 -5.76 -8.64 -7.03
CA VAL A 38 -4.66 -8.59 -6.05
C VAL A 38 -3.48 -7.79 -6.60
N GLY A 39 -3.12 -7.97 -7.89
CA GLY A 39 -2.08 -7.18 -8.53
C GLY A 39 -2.39 -5.69 -8.51
N VAL A 40 -3.59 -5.29 -8.95
CA VAL A 40 -4.05 -3.90 -8.93
C VAL A 40 -3.99 -3.32 -7.52
N ALA A 41 -4.49 -4.05 -6.52
CA ALA A 41 -4.47 -3.57 -5.14
C ALA A 41 -3.05 -3.37 -4.59
N LEU A 42 -2.10 -4.25 -4.96
CA LEU A 42 -0.69 -4.10 -4.56
C LEU A 42 -0.04 -2.89 -5.25
N ASP A 43 -0.30 -2.70 -6.53
CA ASP A 43 0.20 -1.56 -7.30
C ASP A 43 -0.36 -0.23 -6.78
N ASP A 44 -1.65 -0.19 -6.43
CA ASP A 44 -2.31 0.98 -5.83
C ASP A 44 -1.68 1.34 -4.48
N VAL A 45 -1.45 0.35 -3.60
CA VAL A 45 -0.80 0.58 -2.30
C VAL A 45 0.63 1.10 -2.49
N ALA A 46 1.38 0.56 -3.45
CA ALA A 46 2.73 1.02 -3.76
C ALA A 46 2.74 2.44 -4.35
N GLY A 47 1.78 2.74 -5.24
CA GLY A 47 1.65 4.03 -5.91
C GLY A 47 1.16 5.14 -4.98
N TRP A 48 0.26 4.83 -4.05
CA TRP A 48 -0.35 5.83 -3.16
C TRP A 48 0.68 6.49 -2.24
N GLY A 49 1.62 5.72 -1.69
CA GLY A 49 2.69 6.28 -0.86
C GLY A 49 3.60 7.23 -1.64
N ALA A 50 3.94 6.90 -2.89
CA ALA A 50 4.73 7.75 -3.76
C ALA A 50 3.99 9.03 -4.16
N MET A 51 2.69 8.91 -4.48
CA MET A 51 1.84 10.04 -4.82
C MET A 51 1.64 10.98 -3.62
N LEU A 52 1.40 10.42 -2.43
CA LEU A 52 1.30 11.21 -1.21
C LEU A 52 2.61 11.93 -0.89
N ALA A 53 3.75 11.24 -1.00
CA ALA A 53 5.06 11.85 -0.77
C ALA A 53 5.33 13.01 -1.73
N ALA A 54 5.00 12.85 -3.02
CA ALA A 54 5.12 13.91 -4.02
C ALA A 54 4.20 15.10 -3.67
N ALA A 55 2.92 14.85 -3.39
CA ALA A 55 1.97 15.90 -3.03
C ALA A 55 2.36 16.65 -1.74
N LEU A 56 2.90 15.95 -0.74
CA LEU A 56 3.42 16.57 0.47
C LEU A 56 4.67 17.41 0.20
N GLY A 57 5.55 16.97 -0.69
CA GLY A 57 6.71 17.76 -1.14
C GLY A 57 6.29 19.04 -1.87
N ASP A 58 5.32 18.93 -2.78
CA ASP A 58 4.83 20.06 -3.58
C ASP A 58 4.08 21.11 -2.74
N THR A 59 3.33 20.67 -1.73
CA THR A 59 2.51 21.55 -0.90
C THR A 59 3.22 22.05 0.37
N GLY A 60 4.09 21.24 0.95
CA GLY A 60 4.77 21.53 2.22
C GLY A 60 6.22 21.95 2.09
N GLY A 61 6.89 21.66 0.97
CA GLY A 61 8.33 21.89 0.80
C GLY A 61 9.21 21.02 1.71
N GLU A 62 10.52 21.24 1.69
CA GLU A 62 11.42 20.54 2.61
C GLU A 62 11.21 21.00 4.05
N LEU A 63 11.06 20.03 4.96
CA LEU A 63 10.87 20.27 6.39
C LEU A 63 12.10 20.94 6.98
N SER A 64 11.94 22.18 7.44
CA SER A 64 13.05 22.99 7.97
C SER A 64 13.64 22.37 9.23
N ALA A 65 14.88 22.76 9.56
CA ALA A 65 15.53 22.29 10.79
C ALA A 65 14.75 22.68 12.06
N GLU A 66 14.02 23.80 12.02
CA GLU A 66 13.22 24.31 13.13
C GLU A 66 11.93 23.51 13.32
N GLU A 67 11.21 23.25 12.22
CA GLU A 67 10.01 22.40 12.24
C GLU A 67 10.36 20.97 12.67
N ARG A 68 11.50 20.45 12.20
CA ARG A 68 11.96 19.11 12.56
C ARG A 68 12.30 19.02 14.05
N ARG A 69 12.96 20.06 14.60
CA ARG A 69 13.25 20.15 16.03
C ARG A 69 11.96 20.23 16.86
N TRP A 70 11.00 21.07 16.45
CA TRP A 70 9.70 21.17 17.11
C TRP A 70 8.94 19.83 17.10
N ALA A 71 8.96 19.12 15.98
CA ALA A 71 8.31 17.81 15.84
C ALA A 71 8.98 16.76 16.75
N ASP A 72 10.31 16.70 16.77
CA ASP A 72 11.07 15.80 17.64
C ASP A 72 10.75 16.05 19.14
N GLU A 73 10.63 17.31 19.54
CA GLU A 73 10.26 17.71 20.91
C GLU A 73 8.81 17.33 21.25
N THR A 74 7.88 17.60 20.34
CA THR A 74 6.43 17.35 20.53
C THR A 74 6.11 15.86 20.55
N LEU A 75 6.74 15.07 19.68
CA LEU A 75 6.54 13.63 19.58
C LEU A 75 7.39 12.83 20.59
N GLY A 76 8.22 13.51 21.40
CA GLY A 76 9.04 12.88 22.43
C GLY A 76 10.16 11.99 21.88
N VAL A 77 10.61 12.24 20.64
CA VAL A 77 11.67 11.46 20.00
C VAL A 77 13.01 11.84 20.63
N LYS A 78 13.42 11.11 21.67
CA LYS A 78 14.73 11.32 22.30
C LYS A 78 15.83 10.95 21.32
N LYS A 79 16.65 11.92 20.89
CA LYS A 79 17.90 11.64 20.14
C LYS A 79 18.69 10.58 20.89
N ARG A 80 18.76 9.37 20.33
CA ARG A 80 19.55 8.27 20.86
C ARG A 80 21.00 8.74 20.91
N ARG A 81 21.52 9.04 22.11
CA ARG A 81 22.94 9.39 22.31
C ARG A 81 23.77 8.29 21.66
N LYS A 82 24.55 8.65 20.64
CA LYS A 82 25.66 7.81 20.18
C LYS A 82 26.64 7.75 21.34
N THR A 83 26.58 6.69 22.14
CA THR A 83 27.68 6.36 23.05
C THR A 83 28.85 5.99 22.15
N SER A 84 29.83 6.87 22.02
CA SER A 84 31.15 6.49 21.52
C SER A 84 31.76 5.55 22.55
N ALA A 85 31.92 4.29 22.20
CA ALA A 85 32.80 3.39 22.93
C ALA A 85 34.24 3.84 22.64
N ALA A 86 34.95 4.22 23.70
CA ALA A 86 36.40 4.40 23.72
C ALA A 86 37.06 3.08 24.10
#